data_AF-A0A7S2A962-F1
#
_entry.id   AF-A0A7S2A962-F1
#
_cell.length_a   1.000
_cell.length_b   1.000
_cell.length_c   1.000
_cell.angle_alpha   90.00
_cell.angle_beta   90.00
_cell.angle_gamma   90.00
#
_symmetry.space_group_name_H-M   'P 1'
#
loop_
_entity.id
_entity.type
_entity.pdbx_description
1 polymer ?
#
loop_
_entity_poly.entity_id
_entity_poly.type
_entity_poly.pdbx_seq_one_letter_code
_entity_poly.pdbx_strand_id
1 'polypeptide(L)'
;GLPKLTKEGYSMSPSLDSLAAMSEADLAAVSGFLVKREGCGSVAWDGAVDVRGIDLDSVVCIEPKDVAVYDEEEAKGTKPQVGSKLNRPAVITMYGIFPKDGAGASEEAKKKFERKIN
;
A
#
# COMPACT_ATOMS: atom_id res chain seq x y z
N GLY A 1 3.96 -15.32 -13.33
CA GLY A 1 5.22 -14.64 -12.93
C GLY A 1 5.00 -13.81 -11.68
N LEU A 2 5.96 -13.78 -10.74
CA LEU A 2 5.81 -13.12 -9.44
C LEU A 2 5.83 -11.59 -9.53
N PRO A 3 5.22 -10.87 -8.57
CA PRO A 3 5.40 -9.43 -8.46
C PRO A 3 6.84 -9.09 -8.04
N LYS A 4 7.30 -7.91 -8.41
CA LYS A 4 8.60 -7.35 -8.01
C LYS A 4 8.40 -6.32 -6.91
N LEU A 5 9.14 -6.44 -5.81
CA LEU A 5 9.26 -5.43 -4.76
C LEU A 5 10.68 -5.45 -4.20
N THR A 6 11.42 -4.39 -4.43
CA THR A 6 12.83 -4.26 -4.02
C THR A 6 13.12 -2.98 -3.25
N LYS A 7 12.16 -2.02 -3.22
CA LYS A 7 12.31 -0.77 -2.45
C LYS A 7 12.54 -1.04 -0.96
N GLU A 8 13.52 -0.35 -0.40
CA GLU A 8 13.85 -0.42 1.02
C GLU A 8 12.68 0.02 1.91
N GLY A 9 12.48 -0.69 3.02
CA GLY A 9 11.40 -0.42 3.97
C GLY A 9 10.02 -0.87 3.49
N TYR A 10 9.89 -1.38 2.26
CA TYR A 10 8.66 -1.99 1.78
C TYR A 10 8.59 -3.48 2.10
N SER A 11 7.37 -3.96 2.33
CA SER A 11 7.04 -5.36 2.47
C SER A 11 5.67 -5.65 1.85
N MET A 12 5.41 -6.92 1.57
CA MET A 12 4.12 -7.39 1.09
C MET A 12 3.62 -8.59 1.89
N SER A 13 2.30 -8.76 1.92
CA SER A 13 1.62 -9.94 2.46
C SER A 13 0.58 -10.44 1.44
N PRO A 14 0.53 -11.72 1.09
CA PRO A 14 1.49 -12.78 1.42
C PRO A 14 2.93 -12.43 0.98
N SER A 15 3.94 -13.00 1.64
CA SER A 15 5.35 -12.75 1.30
C SER A 15 5.69 -13.24 -0.11
N LEU A 16 6.78 -12.74 -0.69
CA LEU A 16 7.23 -13.19 -2.02
C LEU A 16 7.44 -14.71 -2.06
N ASP A 17 7.99 -15.31 -1.00
CA ASP A 17 8.16 -16.76 -0.89
C ASP A 17 6.81 -17.50 -0.83
N SER A 18 5.83 -16.94 -0.12
CA SER A 18 4.47 -17.50 -0.08
C SER A 18 3.82 -17.45 -1.45
N LEU A 19 4.00 -16.35 -2.18
CA LEU A 19 3.53 -16.21 -3.56
C LEU A 19 4.28 -17.15 -4.52
N ALA A 20 5.59 -17.39 -4.31
CA ALA A 20 6.38 -18.32 -5.11
C ALA A 20 5.89 -19.77 -5.00
N ALA A 21 5.26 -20.14 -3.89
CA ALA A 21 4.66 -21.45 -3.67
C ALA A 21 3.24 -21.59 -4.25
N MET A 22 2.63 -20.51 -4.75
CA MET A 22 1.28 -20.50 -5.30
C MET A 22 1.26 -20.91 -6.78
N SER A 23 0.13 -21.46 -7.24
CA SER A 23 -0.07 -21.70 -8.67
C SER A 23 -0.31 -20.40 -9.45
N GLU A 24 -0.15 -20.41 -10.77
CA GLU A 24 -0.50 -19.24 -11.61
C GLU A 24 -1.99 -18.85 -11.50
N ALA A 25 -2.88 -19.79 -11.16
CA ALA A 25 -4.29 -19.51 -10.91
C ALA A 25 -4.49 -18.80 -9.56
N ASP A 26 -3.78 -19.24 -8.52
CA ASP A 26 -3.83 -18.62 -7.20
C ASP A 26 -3.21 -17.21 -7.21
N LEU A 27 -2.11 -17.02 -7.94
CA LEU A 27 -1.51 -15.70 -8.17
C LEU A 27 -2.44 -14.73 -8.92
N ALA A 28 -3.40 -15.25 -9.68
CA ALA A 28 -4.42 -14.44 -10.36
C ALA A 28 -5.55 -13.98 -9.42
N ALA A 29 -5.62 -14.51 -8.20
CA ALA A 29 -6.72 -14.29 -7.27
C ALA A 29 -6.27 -14.28 -5.80
N VAL A 30 -5.16 -13.59 -5.50
CA VAL A 30 -4.62 -13.49 -4.14
C VAL A 30 -5.57 -12.67 -3.27
N SER A 31 -6.03 -13.26 -2.16
CA SER A 31 -6.87 -12.58 -1.17
C SER A 31 -6.04 -11.97 -0.05
N GLY A 32 -6.52 -10.86 0.51
CA GLY A 32 -5.84 -10.17 1.61
C GLY A 32 -4.46 -9.63 1.24
N PHE A 33 -4.28 -9.26 -0.04
CA PHE A 33 -3.01 -8.71 -0.50
C PHE A 33 -2.78 -7.34 0.13
N LEU A 34 -1.57 -7.11 0.63
CA LEU A 34 -1.19 -5.88 1.33
C LEU A 34 0.23 -5.49 0.93
N VAL A 35 0.44 -4.20 0.69
CA VAL A 35 1.76 -3.59 0.53
C VAL A 35 1.92 -2.54 1.63
N LYS A 36 3.05 -2.59 2.34
CA LYS A 36 3.34 -1.70 3.46
C LYS A 36 4.71 -1.08 3.28
N ARG A 37 4.85 0.19 3.68
CA ARG A 37 6.15 0.82 3.94
C ARG A 37 6.27 1.16 5.41
N GLU A 38 7.31 0.65 6.04
CA GLU A 38 7.58 0.89 7.46
C GLU A 38 7.67 2.40 7.75
N GLY A 39 7.06 2.82 8.86
CA GLY A 39 6.99 4.23 9.27
C GLY A 39 6.03 5.12 8.46
N CYS A 40 5.52 4.69 7.31
CA CYS A 40 4.65 5.53 6.45
C CYS A 40 3.19 5.08 6.45
N GLY A 41 2.93 3.80 6.13
CA GLY A 41 1.57 3.32 5.96
C GLY A 41 1.47 2.00 5.19
N SER A 42 0.26 1.64 4.81
CA SER A 42 -0.05 0.44 4.03
C SER A 42 -1.28 0.62 3.14
N VAL A 43 -1.34 -0.19 2.09
CA VAL A 43 -2.51 -0.37 1.22
C VAL A 43 -2.90 -1.84 1.25
N ALA A 44 -4.15 -2.13 1.56
CA ALA A 44 -4.70 -3.49 1.63
C ALA A 44 -5.90 -3.64 0.70
N TRP A 45 -5.98 -4.75 -0.04
CA TRP A 45 -7.09 -5.04 -0.93
C TRP A 45 -7.99 -6.12 -0.30
N ASP A 46 -9.24 -5.75 0.00
CA ASP A 46 -10.22 -6.63 0.66
C ASP A 46 -10.78 -7.74 -0.26
N GLY A 47 -10.42 -7.73 -1.55
CA GLY A 47 -10.84 -8.72 -2.54
C GLY A 47 -9.67 -9.43 -3.21
N ALA A 48 -9.98 -10.49 -3.97
CA ALA A 48 -8.99 -11.20 -4.78
C ALA A 48 -8.37 -10.27 -5.84
N VAL A 49 -7.04 -10.23 -5.90
CA VAL A 49 -6.27 -9.44 -6.85
C VAL A 49 -5.33 -10.33 -7.66
N ASP A 50 -5.15 -9.99 -8.94
CA ASP A 50 -4.15 -10.62 -9.79
C ASP A 50 -2.82 -9.90 -9.59
N VAL A 51 -1.85 -10.54 -8.92
CA VAL A 51 -0.53 -9.96 -8.61
C VAL A 51 0.54 -10.29 -9.64
N ARG A 52 0.19 -11.07 -10.67
CA ARG A 52 1.19 -11.62 -11.60
C ARG A 52 1.90 -10.52 -12.38
N GLY A 53 3.22 -10.56 -12.36
CA GLY A 53 4.09 -9.69 -13.15
C GLY A 53 3.97 -8.19 -12.85
N ILE A 54 3.40 -7.82 -11.70
CA ILE A 54 3.31 -6.41 -11.31
C ILE A 54 4.66 -5.94 -10.77
N ASP A 55 5.16 -4.83 -11.29
CA ASP A 55 6.27 -4.12 -10.65
C ASP A 55 5.73 -3.20 -9.55
N LEU A 56 5.70 -3.69 -8.30
CA LEU A 56 5.20 -2.91 -7.16
C LEU A 56 6.11 -1.72 -6.86
N ASP A 57 7.37 -1.76 -7.32
CA ASP A 57 8.29 -0.64 -7.14
C ASP A 57 7.81 0.60 -7.90
N SER A 58 7.25 0.44 -9.10
CA SER A 58 6.69 1.55 -9.89
C SER A 58 5.24 1.83 -9.53
N VAL A 59 4.44 0.79 -9.31
CA VAL A 59 2.99 0.92 -9.23
C VAL A 59 2.51 1.46 -7.88
N VAL A 60 3.21 1.16 -6.78
CA VAL A 60 2.75 1.51 -5.42
C VAL A 60 3.71 2.49 -4.78
N CYS A 61 3.24 3.71 -4.52
CA CYS A 61 3.99 4.73 -3.79
C CYS A 61 3.33 4.98 -2.42
N ILE A 62 4.08 4.80 -1.34
CA ILE A 62 3.64 5.06 0.04
C ILE A 62 4.65 6.01 0.65
N GLU A 63 4.27 7.27 0.81
CA GLU A 63 5.06 8.34 1.40
C GLU A 63 4.41 8.85 2.69
N PRO A 64 5.14 9.61 3.54
CA PRO A 64 4.51 10.25 4.68
C PRO A 64 3.34 11.15 4.26
N LYS A 65 2.13 10.79 4.71
CA LYS A 65 0.87 11.49 4.41
C LYS A 65 0.38 11.41 2.95
N ASP A 66 0.94 10.52 2.14
CA ASP A 66 0.53 10.36 0.75
C ASP A 66 0.66 8.90 0.29
N VAL A 67 -0.31 8.44 -0.50
CA VAL A 67 -0.35 7.08 -1.04
C VAL A 67 -0.94 7.13 -2.43
N ALA A 68 -0.22 6.56 -3.38
CA ALA A 68 -0.65 6.47 -4.78
C ALA A 68 -0.48 5.04 -5.32
N VAL A 69 -1.41 4.66 -6.19
CA VAL A 69 -1.38 3.39 -6.93
C VAL A 69 -1.67 3.69 -8.40
N TYR A 70 -0.75 3.32 -9.28
CA TYR A 70 -0.78 3.62 -10.73
C TYR A 70 -0.81 5.13 -11.07
N ASP A 71 -0.13 5.98 -10.33
CA ASP A 71 -0.06 7.42 -10.65
C ASP A 71 0.64 7.69 -11.99
N GLU A 72 1.78 7.04 -12.23
CA GLU A 72 2.51 7.14 -13.49
C GLU A 72 1.71 6.55 -14.66
N GLU A 73 1.08 5.39 -14.48
CA GLU A 73 0.28 4.76 -15.53
C GLU A 73 -1.02 5.52 -15.82
N GLU A 74 -1.61 6.20 -14.83
CA GLU A 74 -2.72 7.14 -15.05
C GLU A 74 -2.25 8.29 -15.96
N ALA A 75 -1.11 8.91 -15.64
CA ALA A 75 -0.56 10.01 -16.44
C ALA A 75 -0.20 9.58 -17.88
N LYS A 76 0.24 8.32 -18.06
CA LYS A 76 0.56 7.73 -19.37
C LYS A 76 -0.67 7.15 -20.10
N GLY A 77 -1.85 7.13 -19.47
CA GLY A 77 -3.05 6.50 -20.03
C GLY A 77 -2.98 4.98 -20.15
N THR A 78 -2.06 4.34 -19.41
CA THR A 78 -1.83 2.89 -19.41
C THR A 78 -2.33 2.20 -18.15
N LYS A 79 -3.03 2.92 -17.26
CA LYS A 79 -3.61 2.35 -16.05
C LYS A 79 -4.56 1.21 -16.41
N PRO A 80 -4.48 0.05 -15.70
CA PRO A 80 -5.40 -1.05 -15.94
C PRO A 80 -6.86 -0.64 -15.73
N GLN A 81 -7.80 -1.33 -16.38
CA GLN A 81 -9.22 -1.10 -16.17
C GLN A 81 -9.61 -1.27 -14.69
N VAL A 82 -10.64 -0.57 -14.24
CA VAL A 82 -11.21 -0.75 -12.90
C VAL A 82 -11.62 -2.22 -12.72
N GLY A 83 -11.24 -2.82 -11.60
CA GLY A 83 -11.39 -4.24 -11.37
C GLY A 83 -10.24 -5.09 -11.89
N SER A 84 -9.19 -4.53 -12.50
CA SER A 84 -8.02 -5.28 -12.97
C SER A 84 -6.79 -5.01 -12.11
N LYS A 85 -5.99 -6.06 -11.86
CA LYS A 85 -4.76 -5.97 -11.07
C LYS A 85 -5.03 -5.24 -9.73
N LEU A 86 -4.26 -4.21 -9.40
CA LEU A 86 -4.44 -3.42 -8.17
C LEU A 86 -5.42 -2.24 -8.33
N ASN A 87 -6.00 -2.01 -9.51
CA ASN A 87 -7.00 -0.95 -9.73
C ASN A 87 -8.37 -1.44 -9.23
N ARG A 88 -8.44 -1.67 -7.92
CA ARG A 88 -9.55 -2.28 -7.19
C ARG A 88 -9.75 -1.52 -5.87
N PRO A 89 -10.92 -1.65 -5.23
CA PRO A 89 -11.13 -1.11 -3.89
C PRO A 89 -10.04 -1.57 -2.92
N ALA A 90 -9.54 -0.63 -2.13
CA ALA A 90 -8.48 -0.85 -1.17
C ALA A 90 -8.68 0.02 0.07
N VAL A 91 -8.16 -0.45 1.20
CA VAL A 91 -8.07 0.29 2.45
C VAL A 91 -6.66 0.85 2.58
N ILE A 92 -6.58 2.18 2.69
CA ILE A 92 -5.33 2.89 2.93
C ILE A 92 -5.21 3.19 4.42
N THR A 93 -4.09 2.83 5.02
CA THR A 93 -3.73 3.21 6.38
C THR A 93 -2.47 4.06 6.34
N MET A 94 -2.54 5.28 6.88
CA MET A 94 -1.37 6.16 7.02
C MET A 94 -0.98 6.29 8.48
N TYR A 95 0.30 6.13 8.79
CA TYR A 95 0.84 6.24 10.14
C TYR A 95 1.33 7.66 10.41
N GLY A 96 1.41 8.05 11.69
CA GLY A 96 2.00 9.33 12.09
C GLY A 96 1.27 10.57 11.54
N ILE A 97 -0.02 10.44 11.19
CA ILE A 97 -0.83 11.56 10.73
C ILE A 97 -1.32 12.36 11.93
N PHE A 98 -0.58 13.42 12.22
CA PHE A 98 -0.99 14.43 13.18
C PHE A 98 -1.51 15.67 12.45
N PRO A 99 -2.50 16.39 13.04
CA PRO A 99 -2.91 17.70 12.57
C PRO A 99 -1.71 18.61 12.36
N LYS A 100 -1.68 19.35 11.25
CA LYS A 100 -0.69 20.41 11.05
C LYS A 100 -1.11 21.60 11.92
N ASP A 101 -0.63 21.68 13.15
CA ASP A 101 -0.56 22.98 13.83
C ASP A 101 0.75 23.62 13.39
N GLY A 102 0.65 24.66 12.55
CA GLY A 102 1.78 25.35 11.95
C GLY A 102 2.90 25.61 12.97
N ALA A 103 4.06 24.98 12.78
CA ALA A 103 5.30 25.23 13.51
C ALA A 103 5.23 25.34 15.06
N GLY A 104 4.18 24.86 15.73
CA GLY A 104 3.94 25.20 17.15
C GLY A 104 3.04 24.25 17.95
N ALA A 105 2.96 22.96 17.61
CA ALA A 105 2.24 22.00 18.46
C ALA A 105 3.00 21.77 19.78
N SER A 106 2.42 22.20 20.89
CA SER A 106 3.00 22.02 22.23
C SER A 106 2.98 20.54 22.66
N GLU A 107 3.86 20.17 23.58
CA GLU A 107 3.90 18.84 24.21
C GLU A 107 2.53 18.42 24.78
N GLU A 108 1.72 19.37 25.25
CA GLU A 108 0.38 19.10 25.76
C GLU A 108 -0.60 18.66 24.66
N ALA A 109 -0.48 19.18 23.43
CA ALA A 109 -1.34 18.79 22.32
C ALA A 109 -1.08 17.33 21.90
N LYS A 110 0.19 16.91 21.89
CA LYS A 110 0.58 15.51 21.64
C LYS A 110 0.03 14.58 22.71
N LYS A 111 0.25 14.90 24.00
CA LYS A 111 -0.27 14.11 25.13
C LYS A 111 -1.80 14.03 25.15
N LYS A 112 -2.50 15.08 24.74
CA LYS A 112 -3.98 15.09 24.67
C LYS A 112 -4.51 14.18 23.56
N PHE A 113 -3.80 14.09 22.43
CA PHE A 113 -4.15 13.16 21.35
C PHE A 113 -3.93 11.71 21.78
N GLU A 114 -2.79 11.42 22.42
CA GLU A 114 -2.46 10.08 22.93
C GLU A 114 -3.49 9.57 23.97
N ARG A 115 -3.96 10.45 24.88
CA ARG A 115 -4.99 10.08 25.87
C ARG A 115 -6.38 9.84 25.30
N LYS A 116 -6.66 10.31 24.08
CA LYS A 116 -7.98 10.13 23.44
C LYS A 116 -8.10 8.85 22.60
N ILE A 117 -6.99 8.17 22.36
CA ILE A 117 -6.93 6.93 21.55
C ILE A 117 -6.95 5.66 22.43
N ASN A 118 -6.87 5.80 23.76
CA ASN A 118 -7.04 4.71 24.73
C ASN A 118 -8.38 4.77 25.45
#